data_AF-A5E1H6-F1
#
_entry.id   AF-A5E1H6-F1
#
_cell.length_a   1.000
_cell.length_b   1.000
_cell.length_c   1.000
_cell.angle_alpha   90.00
_cell.angle_beta   90.00
_cell.angle_gamma   90.00
#
_symmetry.space_group_name_H-M   'P 1'
#
loop_
_entity.id
_entity.type
_entity.pdbx_description
1 polymer ?
#
loop_
_entity_poly.entity_id
_entity_poly.type
_entity_poly.pdbx_seq_one_letter_code
_entity_poly.pdbx_strand_id
1 'polypeptide(L)'
;MVLVSLRTFLLGLIVFYSTYLYNYKCPTLTFGENLETKLFHPLRSQHSTLCELLHGGVNKVEPYTTQAHAFLDEHVHSHPLFIKYKVHDKAVAAKEQFDKYAYPVIEQLYEFTDVFEVKAYDQISDLYKKANEFVYGKLKQD
;
A
#
# COMPACT_ATOMS: atom_id res chain seq x y z
N MET A 1 10.83 -26.76 -6.35
CA MET A 1 11.06 -25.42 -6.96
C MET A 1 9.83 -24.52 -6.92
N VAL A 2 8.61 -25.05 -7.08
CA VAL A 2 7.34 -24.28 -7.06
C VAL A 2 7.02 -23.63 -5.68
N LEU A 3 7.35 -24.30 -4.57
CA LEU A 3 7.02 -23.80 -3.23
C LEU A 3 7.78 -22.52 -2.82
N VAL A 4 9.04 -22.38 -3.28
CA VAL A 4 9.85 -21.17 -3.07
C VAL A 4 9.23 -20.01 -3.85
N SER A 5 8.78 -20.27 -5.08
CA SER A 5 8.10 -19.27 -5.91
C SER A 5 6.80 -18.78 -5.29
N LEU A 6 6.03 -19.65 -4.63
CA LEU A 6 4.76 -19.26 -3.99
C LEU A 6 5.00 -18.34 -2.78
N ARG A 7 5.97 -18.67 -1.92
CA ARG A 7 6.30 -17.83 -0.76
C ARG A 7 6.83 -16.46 -1.19
N THR A 8 7.70 -16.43 -2.18
CA THR A 8 8.23 -15.17 -2.74
C THR A 8 7.13 -14.36 -3.41
N PHE A 9 6.19 -15.02 -4.11
CA PHE A 9 5.03 -14.34 -4.71
C PHE A 9 4.11 -13.74 -3.65
N LEU A 10 3.81 -14.47 -2.58
CA LEU A 10 2.99 -13.97 -1.47
C LEU A 10 3.66 -12.80 -0.76
N LEU A 11 4.97 -12.87 -0.51
CA LEU A 11 5.73 -11.76 0.06
C LEU A 11 5.70 -10.54 -0.87
N GLY A 12 5.89 -10.74 -2.17
CA GLY A 12 5.79 -9.68 -3.17
C GLY A 12 4.40 -9.03 -3.18
N LEU A 13 3.34 -9.83 -3.08
CA LEU A 13 1.96 -9.36 -3.01
C LEU A 13 1.69 -8.56 -1.73
N ILE A 14 2.19 -9.04 -0.58
CA ILE A 14 2.10 -8.32 0.70
C ILE A 14 2.83 -6.97 0.61
N VAL A 15 4.05 -6.95 0.07
CA VAL A 15 4.82 -5.72 -0.11
C VAL A 15 4.08 -4.76 -1.03
N PHE A 16 3.65 -5.22 -2.20
CA PHE A 16 2.87 -4.44 -3.16
C PHE A 16 1.61 -3.84 -2.51
N TYR A 17 0.83 -4.66 -1.81
CA TYR A 17 -0.41 -4.22 -1.15
C TYR A 17 -0.14 -3.24 -0.01
N SER A 18 0.95 -3.43 0.73
CA SER A 18 1.38 -2.49 1.77
C SER A 18 1.78 -1.14 1.17
N THR A 19 2.49 -1.14 0.04
CA THR A 19 2.87 0.09 -0.69
C THR A 19 1.64 0.79 -1.27
N TYR A 20 0.69 0.04 -1.83
CA TYR A 20 -0.60 0.53 -2.31
C TYR A 20 -1.42 1.17 -1.18
N LEU A 21 -1.55 0.49 -0.05
CA LEU A 21 -2.25 1.04 1.12
C LEU A 21 -1.57 2.32 1.60
N TYR A 22 -0.25 2.29 1.82
CA TYR A 22 0.49 3.43 2.36
C TYR A 22 0.48 4.66 1.44
N ASN A 23 0.77 4.49 0.15
CA ASN A 23 1.00 5.61 -0.77
C ASN A 23 -0.28 6.08 -1.48
N TYR A 24 -1.30 5.23 -1.59
CA TYR A 24 -2.50 5.55 -2.37
C TYR A 24 -3.78 5.50 -1.52
N LYS A 25 -4.05 4.41 -0.79
CA LYS A 25 -5.32 4.26 -0.06
C LYS A 25 -5.42 5.09 1.24
N CYS A 26 -4.41 5.05 2.10
CA CYS A 26 -4.39 5.81 3.36
C CYS A 26 -4.46 7.34 3.17
N PRO A 27 -3.71 7.97 2.24
CA PRO A 27 -3.83 9.41 1.99
C PRO A 27 -5.16 9.80 1.32
N THR A 28 -5.75 8.93 0.50
CA THR A 28 -7.07 9.20 -0.09
C THR A 28 -8.23 9.03 0.91
N LEU A 29 -8.02 8.32 2.03
CA LEU A 29 -8.99 8.19 3.13
C LEU A 29 -8.96 9.39 4.10
N THR A 30 -7.81 10.06 4.24
CA THR A 30 -7.64 11.24 5.12
C THR A 30 -8.03 12.55 4.43
N PHE A 31 -7.75 12.68 3.13
CA PHE A 31 -8.21 13.83 2.33
C PHE A 31 -9.62 13.59 1.78
N GLY A 32 -10.62 14.02 2.54
CA GLY A 32 -12.03 13.96 2.18
C GLY A 32 -12.46 14.91 1.04
N GLU A 33 -11.64 15.13 0.01
CA GLU A 33 -11.93 16.12 -1.05
C GLU A 33 -12.44 15.53 -2.39
N ASN A 34 -12.44 14.20 -2.57
CA ASN A 34 -13.09 13.55 -3.73
C ASN A 34 -14.19 12.60 -3.28
N LEU A 35 -15.09 13.15 -2.47
CA LEU A 35 -15.99 12.45 -1.59
C LEU A 35 -17.23 11.84 -2.28
N GLU A 36 -17.44 12.00 -3.58
CA GLU A 36 -18.69 11.57 -4.23
C GLU A 36 -18.55 10.31 -5.11
N THR A 37 -17.36 10.02 -5.63
CA THR A 37 -17.13 8.84 -6.49
C THR A 37 -16.36 7.70 -5.81
N LYS A 38 -15.56 8.00 -4.77
CA LYS A 38 -14.83 7.00 -3.97
C LYS A 38 -15.54 6.59 -2.66
N LEU A 39 -16.72 7.16 -2.37
CA LEU A 39 -17.47 6.98 -1.11
C LEU A 39 -18.12 5.60 -0.93
N PHE A 40 -18.26 4.83 -2.01
CA PHE A 40 -18.96 3.54 -1.98
C PHE A 40 -18.02 2.33 -1.99
N HIS A 41 -16.80 2.46 -1.46
CA HIS A 41 -15.99 1.26 -1.20
C HIS A 41 -16.51 0.56 0.07
N PRO A 42 -17.09 -0.64 -0.02
CA PRO A 42 -17.68 -1.34 1.13
C PRO A 42 -16.64 -1.77 2.18
N LEU A 43 -15.34 -1.62 1.89
CA LEU A 43 -14.22 -1.98 2.76
C LEU A 43 -13.62 -0.80 3.55
N ARG A 44 -14.25 0.39 3.52
CA ARG A 44 -13.68 1.60 4.15
C ARG A 44 -13.26 1.39 5.61
N SER A 45 -14.05 0.67 6.40
CA SER A 45 -13.74 0.36 7.81
C SER A 45 -12.55 -0.59 7.98
N GLN A 46 -12.36 -1.53 7.04
CA GLN A 46 -11.22 -2.44 7.06
C GLN A 46 -9.94 -1.73 6.62
N HIS A 47 -10.04 -0.87 5.61
CA HIS A 47 -8.91 -0.06 5.16
C HIS A 47 -8.47 0.96 6.21
N SER A 48 -9.39 1.58 6.97
CA SER A 48 -9.00 2.49 8.06
C SER A 48 -8.21 1.79 9.16
N THR A 49 -8.64 0.59 9.60
CA THR A 49 -7.90 -0.20 10.60
C THR A 49 -6.55 -0.67 10.07
N LEU A 50 -6.48 -1.05 8.80
CA LEU A 50 -5.21 -1.41 8.15
C LEU A 50 -4.26 -0.21 8.06
N CYS A 51 -4.77 0.98 7.76
CA CYS A 51 -3.97 2.21 7.75
C CYS A 51 -3.45 2.55 9.15
N GLU A 52 -4.27 2.45 10.20
CA GLU A 52 -3.82 2.65 11.58
C GLU A 52 -2.72 1.66 11.98
N LEU A 53 -2.87 0.38 11.61
CA LEU A 53 -1.86 -0.64 11.89
C LEU A 53 -0.55 -0.38 11.12
N LEU A 54 -0.66 0.08 9.88
CA LEU A 54 0.47 0.42 9.03
C LEU A 54 1.22 1.64 9.58
N HIS A 55 0.49 2.70 9.95
CA HIS A 55 1.07 3.88 10.61
C HIS A 55 1.69 3.53 11.97
N GLY A 56 1.04 2.69 12.78
CA GLY A 56 1.61 2.20 14.02
C GLY A 56 2.89 1.38 13.82
N GLY A 57 2.98 0.62 12.73
CA GLY A 57 4.20 -0.09 12.31
C GLY A 57 5.31 0.89 11.92
N VAL A 58 5.00 1.90 11.10
CA VAL A 58 5.95 2.94 10.69
C VAL A 58 6.51 3.67 11.91
N ASN A 59 5.66 4.12 12.84
CA ASN A 59 6.08 4.85 14.04
C ASN A 59 7.00 4.02 14.96
N LYS A 60 6.88 2.68 14.95
CA LYS A 60 7.79 1.80 15.70
C LYS A 60 9.16 1.67 15.05
N VAL A 61 9.24 1.74 13.73
CA VAL A 61 10.48 1.59 12.97
C VAL A 61 11.19 2.95 12.78
N GLU A 62 10.41 4.04 12.79
CA GLU A 62 10.86 5.43 12.68
C GLU A 62 12.10 5.76 13.54
N PRO A 63 12.17 5.46 14.85
CA PRO A 63 13.37 5.77 15.64
C PRO A 63 14.64 5.09 15.13
N TYR A 64 14.54 3.87 14.58
CA TYR A 64 15.68 3.17 14.00
C TYR A 64 16.09 3.76 12.65
N THR A 65 15.12 4.14 11.82
CA THR A 65 15.43 4.84 10.57
C THR A 65 16.07 6.19 10.83
N THR A 66 15.61 6.93 11.84
CA THR A 66 16.17 8.23 12.21
C THR A 66 17.61 8.10 12.72
N GLN A 67 17.92 7.05 13.50
CA GLN A 67 19.29 6.76 13.91
C GLN A 67 20.20 6.43 12.72
N ALA A 68 19.71 5.63 11.77
CA ALA A 68 20.46 5.32 10.56
C ALA A 68 20.70 6.60 9.72
N HIS A 69 19.67 7.43 9.52
CA HIS A 69 19.80 8.70 8.81
C HIS A 69 20.79 9.64 9.50
N ALA A 70 20.76 9.75 10.83
CA ALA A 70 21.73 10.55 11.58
C ALA A 70 23.18 10.06 11.39
N PHE A 71 23.39 8.74 11.38
CA PHE A 71 24.71 8.15 11.11
C PHE A 71 25.20 8.44 9.68
N LEU A 72 24.31 8.28 8.68
CA LEU A 72 24.62 8.59 7.29
C LEU A 72 24.90 10.09 7.07
N ASP A 73 24.17 10.98 7.73
CA ASP A 73 24.42 12.42 7.67
C ASP A 73 25.81 12.75 8.24
N GLU A 74 26.13 12.20 9.41
CA GLU A 74 27.38 12.49 10.10
C GLU A 74 28.62 11.94 9.38
N HIS A 75 28.53 10.77 8.73
CA HIS A 75 29.71 10.08 8.18
C HIS A 75 29.76 10.06 6.65
N VAL A 76 28.61 10.03 5.96
CA VAL A 76 28.55 9.89 4.50
C VAL A 76 28.29 11.24 3.84
N HIS A 77 27.29 11.99 4.31
CA HIS A 77 26.94 13.27 3.69
C HIS A 77 27.94 14.39 4.00
N SER A 78 28.62 14.32 5.14
CA SER A 78 29.71 15.22 5.52
C SER A 78 31.03 14.93 4.77
N HIS A 79 31.14 13.76 4.12
CA HIS A 79 32.40 13.34 3.53
C HIS A 79 32.76 14.22 2.31
N PRO A 80 34.02 14.71 2.19
CA PRO A 80 34.40 15.66 1.14
C PRO A 80 34.19 15.12 -0.28
N LEU A 81 34.27 13.80 -0.49
CA LEU A 81 33.94 13.19 -1.79
C LEU A 81 32.44 13.22 -2.10
N PHE A 82 31.57 13.07 -1.10
CA PHE A 82 30.13 13.10 -1.29
C PHE A 82 29.66 14.50 -1.74
N ILE A 83 30.23 15.53 -1.11
CA ILE A 83 30.02 16.94 -1.47
C ILE A 83 30.62 17.24 -2.84
N LYS A 84 31.88 16.82 -3.10
CA LYS A 84 32.57 17.08 -4.37
C LYS A 84 31.85 16.48 -5.57
N TYR A 85 31.25 15.30 -5.43
CA TYR A 85 30.53 14.63 -6.51
C TYR A 85 29.04 14.98 -6.58
N LYS A 86 28.55 15.88 -5.71
CA LYS A 86 27.14 16.30 -5.66
C LYS A 86 26.19 15.09 -5.66
N VAL A 87 26.52 14.09 -4.85
CA VAL A 87 25.78 12.83 -4.81
C VAL A 87 24.32 13.08 -4.39
N HIS A 88 24.10 14.03 -3.48
CA HIS A 88 22.77 14.49 -3.10
C HIS A 88 21.97 15.00 -4.30
N ASP A 89 22.51 15.94 -5.08
CA ASP A 89 21.83 16.50 -6.26
C ASP A 89 21.50 15.42 -7.29
N LYS A 90 22.38 14.43 -7.48
CA LYS A 90 22.12 13.29 -8.38
C LYS A 90 21.04 12.36 -7.86
N ALA A 91 20.99 12.12 -6.55
CA ALA A 91 19.93 11.34 -5.92
C ALA A 91 18.58 12.04 -6.03
N VAL A 92 18.55 13.38 -5.85
CA VAL A 92 17.34 14.19 -6.04
C VAL A 92 16.89 14.14 -7.51
N ALA A 93 17.79 14.33 -8.47
CA ALA A 93 17.46 14.24 -9.90
C ALA A 93 16.94 12.84 -10.30
N ALA A 94 17.49 11.77 -9.72
CA ALA A 94 17.00 10.42 -9.94
C ALA A 94 15.58 10.23 -9.36
N LYS A 95 15.33 10.79 -8.17
CA LYS A 95 13.99 10.80 -7.58
C LYS A 95 12.99 11.57 -8.45
N GLU A 96 13.35 12.75 -8.95
CA GLU A 96 12.50 13.53 -9.85
C GLU A 96 12.18 12.78 -11.15
N GLN A 97 13.15 12.05 -11.70
CA GLN A 97 12.90 11.19 -12.87
C GLN A 97 11.97 10.02 -12.55
N PHE A 98 12.14 9.41 -11.37
CA PHE A 98 11.22 8.36 -10.91
C PHE A 98 9.79 8.91 -10.74
N ASP A 99 9.65 10.05 -10.07
CA ASP A 99 8.37 10.72 -9.85
C ASP A 99 7.71 11.13 -11.18
N LYS A 100 8.51 11.50 -12.19
CA LYS A 100 7.98 11.90 -13.50
C LYS A 100 7.56 10.73 -14.39
N TYR A 101 8.27 9.61 -14.35
CA TYR A 101 8.09 8.53 -15.33
C TYR A 101 7.55 7.24 -14.74
N ALA A 102 8.02 6.84 -13.55
CA ALA A 102 7.64 5.58 -12.93
C ALA A 102 6.39 5.73 -12.06
N TYR A 103 6.32 6.80 -11.27
CA TYR A 103 5.19 7.07 -10.39
C TYR A 103 3.82 7.09 -11.08
N PRO A 104 3.61 7.75 -12.25
CA PRO A 104 2.30 7.73 -12.90
C PRO A 104 1.86 6.34 -13.36
N VAL A 105 2.80 5.47 -13.73
CA VAL A 105 2.50 4.08 -14.11
C VAL A 105 2.10 3.26 -12.88
N ILE A 106 2.79 3.49 -11.75
CA ILE A 106 2.47 2.86 -10.47
C ILE A 106 1.10 3.32 -9.97
N GLU A 107 0.79 4.62 -10.09
CA GLU A 107 -0.50 5.19 -9.72
C GLU A 107 -1.64 4.58 -10.53
N GLN A 108 -1.49 4.45 -11.86
CA GLN A 108 -2.48 3.76 -12.69
C GLN A 108 -2.68 2.29 -12.26
N LEU A 109 -1.60 1.59 -11.89
CA LEU A 109 -1.71 0.21 -11.39
C LEU A 109 -2.48 0.15 -10.06
N TYR A 110 -2.32 1.15 -9.19
CA TYR A 110 -3.09 1.29 -7.97
C TYR A 110 -4.57 1.55 -8.23
N GLU A 111 -4.91 2.41 -9.19
CA GLU A 111 -6.29 2.61 -9.63
C GLU A 111 -6.94 1.32 -10.15
N PHE A 112 -6.23 0.53 -10.96
CA PHE A 112 -6.73 -0.78 -11.41
C PHE A 112 -6.95 -1.75 -10.25
N THR A 113 -6.04 -1.75 -9.28
CA THR A 113 -6.14 -2.59 -8.08
C THR A 113 -7.37 -2.21 -7.26
N ASP A 114 -7.68 -0.92 -7.15
CA ASP A 114 -8.87 -0.39 -6.45
C ASP A 114 -10.17 -0.92 -7.07
N VAL A 115 -10.30 -0.82 -8.40
CA VAL A 115 -11.46 -1.34 -9.15
C VAL A 115 -11.59 -2.85 -9.01
N PHE A 116 -10.47 -3.57 -9.06
CA PHE A 116 -10.47 -5.02 -8.88
C PHE A 116 -10.91 -5.42 -7.46
N GLU A 117 -10.50 -4.67 -6.44
CA GLU A 117 -10.88 -4.90 -5.04
C GLU A 117 -12.39 -4.74 -4.83
N VAL A 118 -13.04 -3.73 -5.44
CA VAL A 118 -14.52 -3.60 -5.43
C VAL A 118 -15.17 -4.85 -6.02
N LYS A 119 -14.77 -5.21 -7.25
CA LYS A 119 -15.41 -6.30 -7.98
C LYS A 119 -15.23 -7.65 -7.28
N ALA A 120 -14.04 -7.90 -6.73
CA ALA A 120 -13.76 -9.10 -5.96
C ALA A 120 -14.62 -9.15 -4.70
N TYR A 121 -14.77 -8.02 -4.00
CA TYR A 121 -15.63 -7.95 -2.83
C TYR A 121 -17.09 -8.20 -3.17
N ASP A 122 -17.62 -7.60 -4.23
CA ASP A 122 -19.00 -7.80 -4.66
C ASP A 122 -19.27 -9.29 -4.94
N GLN A 123 -18.38 -9.94 -5.71
CA GLN A 123 -18.50 -11.37 -6.03
C GLN A 123 -18.46 -12.26 -4.78
N ILE A 124 -17.54 -11.99 -3.85
CA ILE A 124 -17.43 -12.74 -2.59
C ILE A 124 -18.67 -12.51 -1.73
N SER A 125 -19.17 -11.27 -1.66
CA SER A 125 -20.36 -10.93 -0.89
C SER A 125 -21.62 -11.62 -1.43
N ASP A 126 -21.76 -11.73 -2.75
CA ASP A 126 -22.86 -12.43 -3.42
C ASP A 126 -22.79 -13.94 -3.20
N LEU A 127 -21.58 -14.52 -3.25
CA LEU A 127 -21.36 -15.92 -2.88
C LEU A 127 -21.74 -16.18 -1.43
N TYR A 128 -21.36 -15.28 -0.52
CA TYR A 128 -21.67 -15.41 0.91
C TYR A 128 -23.17 -15.27 1.18
N LYS A 129 -23.85 -14.33 0.52
CA LYS A 129 -25.32 -14.20 0.59
C LYS A 129 -26.02 -15.46 0.10
N LYS A 130 -25.62 -15.99 -1.06
CA LYS A 130 -26.18 -17.24 -1.61
C LYS A 130 -25.92 -18.44 -0.67
N ALA A 131 -24.74 -18.51 -0.06
CA ALA A 131 -24.42 -19.57 0.90
C ALA A 131 -25.28 -19.45 2.18
N ASN A 132 -25.45 -18.24 2.71
CA ASN A 132 -26.32 -18.00 3.86
C ASN A 132 -27.79 -18.31 3.54
N GLU A 133 -28.30 -17.90 2.38
CA GLU A 133 -29.65 -18.23 1.95
C GLU A 133 -29.87 -19.74 1.80
N PHE A 134 -28.86 -20.47 1.31
CA PHE A 134 -28.91 -21.93 1.24
C PHE A 134 -28.94 -22.59 2.63
N VAL A 135 -28.13 -22.09 3.57
CA VAL A 135 -28.07 -22.61 4.95
C VAL A 135 -29.35 -22.28 5.73
N TYR A 136 -29.83 -21.03 5.67
CA TYR A 136 -31.07 -20.61 6.33
C TYR A 136 -32.33 -21.16 5.65
N GLY A 137 -32.29 -21.41 4.34
CA GLY A 137 -33.36 -22.08 3.61
C GLY A 137 -33.50 -23.55 4.00
N LYS A 138 -32.38 -24.26 4.22
CA LYS A 138 -32.38 -25.62 4.79
C LYS A 138 -32.89 -25.66 6.22
N LEU A 139 -32.53 -24.69 7.07
CA LEU A 139 -32.96 -24.61 8.46
C LEU A 139 -34.47 -24.36 8.66
N LYS A 140 -35.20 -23.95 7.61
CA LYS A 140 -36.67 -23.79 7.64
C LYS A 140 -37.44 -25.03 7.16
N GLN A 141 -36.74 -26.06 6.65
CA GLN A 141 -37.35 -27.29 6.13
C GLN A 141 -37.20 -28.50 7.08
N ASP A 142 -36.37 -28.38 8.12
CA ASP A 142 -36.36 -29.26 9.30
C ASP A 142 -37.21 -28.64 10.42
#